data_AF-A0A933I148-F1
#
_entry.id   AF-A0A933I148-F1
#
_cell.length_a   1.000
_cell.length_b   1.000
_cell.length_c   1.000
_cell.angle_alpha   90.00
_cell.angle_beta   90.00
_cell.angle_gamma   90.00
#
_symmetry.space_group_name_H-M   'P 1'
#
loop_
_entity.id
_entity.type
_entity.pdbx_description
1 polymer ?
#
loop_
_entity_poly.entity_id
_entity_poly.type
_entity_poly.pdbx_seq_one_letter_code
_entity_poly.pdbx_strand_id
1 'polypeptide(L)'
;MIQEKFPPDAVIAANGMSPLAYFGERRFVDISGVGSNGLAASFRHGAGSIFEALESRDVYPQFFVLPENELRLEQSGLLGKRVYSSKMVTIEQLSPLVVYEAEKAWLHKGDSCVSVLNEVDGWLLIDSLDIADIVDEKAHNYRFWEAEHKPGAITYALKLPFLSNQENVVADGGRVLSGGEEMVRQGSFRRGGDGNKDKAVNNYENDCSTQGQI
;
A
#
# COMPACT_ATOMS: atom_id res chain seq x y z
N MET A 1 -31.46 2.31 -0.92
CA MET A 1 -30.49 1.20 -0.76
C MET A 1 -29.05 1.73 -0.78
N ILE A 2 -28.06 0.98 -0.30
CA ILE A 2 -26.65 1.45 -0.26
C ILE A 2 -26.12 1.85 -1.65
N GLN A 3 -26.62 1.25 -2.73
CA GLN A 3 -26.24 1.57 -4.11
C GLN A 3 -26.58 3.02 -4.53
N GLU A 4 -27.65 3.61 -4.00
CA GLU A 4 -28.05 5.00 -4.27
C GLU A 4 -27.05 6.02 -3.71
N LYS A 5 -26.06 5.57 -2.92
CA LYS A 5 -25.01 6.42 -2.37
C LYS A 5 -23.83 6.62 -3.31
N PHE A 6 -23.77 5.88 -4.42
CA PHE A 6 -22.64 5.90 -5.34
C PHE A 6 -23.00 6.56 -6.68
N PRO A 7 -22.08 7.35 -7.27
CA PRO A 7 -22.17 7.74 -8.66
C PRO A 7 -22.34 6.54 -9.62
N PRO A 8 -22.97 6.72 -10.80
CA PRO A 8 -23.22 5.64 -11.76
C PRO A 8 -21.97 4.90 -12.26
N ASP A 9 -20.83 5.57 -12.31
CA ASP A 9 -19.56 5.07 -12.84
C ASP A 9 -18.53 4.75 -11.75
N ALA A 10 -18.94 4.82 -10.48
CA ALA A 10 -18.07 4.65 -9.33
C ALA A 10 -17.37 3.29 -9.33
N VAL A 11 -16.12 3.29 -8.86
CA VAL A 11 -15.36 2.08 -8.56
C VAL A 11 -15.42 1.84 -7.06
N ILE A 12 -15.87 0.66 -6.65
CA ILE A 12 -16.12 0.32 -5.26
C ILE A 12 -15.22 -0.83 -4.84
N ALA A 13 -14.43 -0.65 -3.79
CA ALA A 13 -13.69 -1.71 -3.14
C ALA A 13 -14.52 -2.33 -2.01
N ALA A 14 -14.53 -3.66 -1.90
CA ALA A 14 -15.02 -4.35 -0.71
C ALA A 14 -14.30 -5.67 -0.50
N ASN A 15 -14.40 -6.23 0.70
CA ASN A 15 -13.85 -7.55 1.01
C ASN A 15 -14.80 -8.66 0.52
N GLY A 16 -14.31 -9.46 -0.42
CA GLY A 16 -15.04 -10.57 -1.00
C GLY A 16 -16.05 -10.15 -2.05
N MET A 17 -16.73 -11.15 -2.61
CA MET A 17 -17.84 -10.93 -3.52
C MET A 17 -19.06 -10.42 -2.75
N SER A 18 -19.16 -9.10 -2.64
CA SER A 18 -20.33 -8.44 -2.05
C SER A 18 -21.57 -8.61 -2.94
N PRO A 19 -22.80 -8.64 -2.38
CA PRO A 19 -24.02 -8.46 -3.17
C PRO A 19 -24.00 -7.20 -4.05
N LEU A 20 -23.17 -6.21 -3.71
CA LEU A 20 -22.93 -5.05 -4.56
C LEU A 20 -22.19 -5.39 -5.86
N ALA A 21 -21.31 -6.38 -5.85
CA ALA A 21 -20.63 -6.85 -7.04
C ALA A 21 -21.58 -7.68 -7.94
N TYR A 22 -22.54 -8.40 -7.34
CA TYR A 22 -23.44 -9.28 -8.08
C TYR A 22 -24.72 -8.61 -8.58
N PHE A 23 -25.34 -7.77 -7.74
CA PHE A 23 -26.60 -7.08 -8.04
C PHE A 23 -26.42 -5.58 -8.31
N GLY A 24 -25.21 -5.04 -8.14
CA GLY A 24 -24.91 -3.66 -8.48
C GLY A 24 -24.42 -3.53 -9.90
N GLU A 25 -24.64 -2.36 -10.50
CA GLU A 25 -24.17 -2.05 -11.86
C GLU A 25 -22.92 -1.16 -11.82
N ARG A 26 -22.14 -1.22 -10.73
CA ARG A 26 -20.93 -0.42 -10.54
C ARG A 26 -19.68 -1.27 -10.69
N ARG A 27 -18.57 -0.65 -11.05
CA ARG A 27 -17.28 -1.35 -11.12
C ARG A 27 -16.83 -1.71 -9.71
N PHE A 28 -16.28 -2.90 -9.58
CA PHE A 28 -15.95 -3.46 -8.27
C PHE A 28 -14.51 -3.95 -8.22
N VAL A 29 -13.84 -3.70 -7.10
CA VAL A 29 -12.52 -4.21 -6.74
C VAL A 29 -12.69 -5.08 -5.50
N ASP A 30 -12.53 -6.38 -5.67
CA ASP A 30 -12.54 -7.32 -4.55
C ASP A 30 -11.16 -7.33 -3.88
N ILE A 31 -11.04 -6.73 -2.69
CA ILE A 31 -9.76 -6.69 -1.97
C ILE A 31 -9.29 -8.05 -1.48
N SER A 32 -10.19 -9.05 -1.38
CA SER A 32 -9.81 -10.44 -1.06
C SER A 32 -9.09 -11.15 -2.21
N GLY A 33 -9.25 -10.61 -3.42
CA GLY A 33 -8.75 -11.20 -4.64
C GLY A 33 -9.54 -12.40 -5.18
N VAL A 34 -10.72 -12.72 -4.61
CA VAL A 34 -11.60 -13.78 -5.14
C VAL A 34 -12.25 -13.35 -6.46
N GLY A 35 -12.81 -12.15 -6.50
CA GLY A 35 -13.46 -11.56 -7.68
C GLY A 35 -12.58 -10.61 -8.49
N SER A 36 -11.35 -10.33 -8.05
CA SER A 36 -10.42 -9.42 -8.72
C SER A 36 -9.00 -9.97 -8.72
N ASN A 37 -8.44 -10.18 -9.92
CA ASN A 37 -7.09 -10.70 -10.04
C ASN A 37 -6.04 -9.76 -9.43
N GLY A 38 -4.97 -10.35 -8.89
CA GLY A 38 -3.79 -9.64 -8.40
C GLY A 38 -3.80 -9.28 -6.91
N LEU A 39 -4.93 -9.39 -6.20
CA LEU A 39 -5.01 -8.96 -4.79
C LEU A 39 -4.94 -10.11 -3.77
N ALA A 40 -5.11 -11.36 -4.19
CA ALA A 40 -5.20 -12.50 -3.26
C ALA A 40 -3.90 -12.73 -2.46
N ALA A 41 -2.73 -12.44 -3.03
CA ALA A 41 -1.47 -12.53 -2.31
C ALA A 41 -1.37 -11.43 -1.25
N SER A 42 -1.65 -10.19 -1.64
CA SER A 42 -1.67 -9.01 -0.76
C SER A 42 -2.64 -9.17 0.39
N PHE A 43 -3.84 -9.63 0.11
CA PHE A 43 -4.86 -9.89 1.12
C PHE A 43 -4.39 -10.86 2.21
N ARG A 44 -3.69 -11.93 1.81
CA ARG A 44 -3.14 -12.90 2.78
C ARG A 44 -2.05 -12.31 3.67
N HIS A 45 -1.34 -11.28 3.20
CA HIS A 45 -0.28 -10.64 3.97
C HIS A 45 -0.82 -9.55 4.90
N GLY A 46 -1.98 -8.96 4.59
CA GLY A 46 -2.68 -8.02 5.46
C GLY A 46 -2.77 -6.60 4.89
N ALA A 47 -3.08 -5.65 5.76
CA ALA A 47 -3.43 -4.29 5.36
C ALA A 47 -2.29 -3.52 4.70
N GLY A 48 -1.03 -3.80 5.07
CA GLY A 48 0.14 -3.20 4.42
C GLY A 48 0.20 -3.61 2.95
N SER A 49 0.21 -4.90 2.66
CA SER A 49 0.27 -5.34 1.26
C SER A 49 -0.98 -5.00 0.45
N ILE A 50 -2.14 -4.85 1.08
CA ILE A 50 -3.34 -4.32 0.42
C ILE A 50 -3.16 -2.84 0.05
N PHE A 51 -2.50 -2.05 0.89
CA PHE A 51 -2.17 -0.65 0.60
C PHE A 51 -1.31 -0.56 -0.67
N GLU A 52 -0.14 -1.21 -0.69
CA GLU A 52 0.76 -1.17 -1.86
C GLU A 52 0.11 -1.69 -3.14
N ALA A 53 -0.64 -2.79 -3.02
CA ALA A 53 -1.29 -3.38 -4.17
C ALA A 53 -2.52 -2.60 -4.65
N LEU A 54 -3.04 -1.64 -3.89
CA LEU A 54 -4.07 -0.69 -4.32
C LEU A 54 -3.44 0.58 -4.86
N GLU A 55 -2.40 1.08 -4.20
CA GLU A 55 -1.64 2.26 -4.59
C GLU A 55 -1.11 2.15 -6.02
N SER A 56 -0.51 1.01 -6.37
CA SER A 56 0.06 0.74 -7.70
C SER A 56 -0.97 0.46 -8.81
N ARG A 57 -2.28 0.52 -8.54
CA ARG A 57 -3.31 0.16 -9.52
C ARG A 57 -3.71 1.30 -10.43
N ASP A 58 -3.78 1.01 -11.72
CA ASP A 58 -4.38 1.90 -12.74
C ASP A 58 -5.81 2.33 -12.38
N VAL A 59 -6.59 1.42 -11.80
CA VAL A 59 -7.97 1.67 -11.38
C VAL A 59 -8.05 1.65 -9.87
N TYR A 60 -7.93 2.83 -9.27
CA TYR A 60 -8.07 3.03 -7.84
C TYR A 60 -9.56 3.19 -7.43
N PRO A 61 -10.00 2.55 -6.34
CA PRO A 61 -11.37 2.70 -5.82
C PRO A 61 -11.72 4.14 -5.47
N GLN A 62 -12.98 4.53 -5.65
CA GLN A 62 -13.51 5.81 -5.14
C GLN A 62 -14.19 5.66 -3.79
N PHE A 63 -14.67 4.44 -3.49
CA PHE A 63 -15.31 4.12 -2.24
C PHE A 63 -14.86 2.76 -1.72
N PHE A 64 -14.81 2.63 -0.41
CA PHE A 64 -14.67 1.36 0.28
C PHE A 64 -15.99 1.01 0.99
N VAL A 65 -16.39 -0.25 0.90
CA VAL A 65 -17.56 -0.79 1.58
C VAL A 65 -17.11 -1.98 2.43
N LEU A 66 -16.93 -1.75 3.73
CA LEU A 66 -16.30 -2.72 4.62
C LEU A 66 -17.05 -2.78 5.96
N PRO A 67 -17.16 -3.94 6.61
CA PRO A 67 -17.44 -4.02 8.04
C PRO A 67 -16.52 -3.08 8.84
N GLU A 68 -17.08 -2.45 9.87
CA GLU A 68 -16.31 -1.56 10.74
C GLU A 68 -15.13 -2.30 11.39
N ASN A 69 -13.95 -1.66 11.42
CA ASN A 69 -12.67 -2.19 11.91
C ASN A 69 -12.11 -3.38 11.11
N GLU A 70 -12.67 -3.70 9.95
CA GLU A 70 -12.15 -4.77 9.12
C GLU A 70 -10.72 -4.45 8.63
N LEU A 71 -9.81 -5.41 8.85
CA LEU A 71 -8.39 -5.32 8.49
C LEU A 71 -7.65 -4.10 9.08
N ARG A 72 -8.28 -3.34 9.99
CA ARG A 72 -7.74 -2.10 10.59
C ARG A 72 -7.37 -1.03 9.57
N LEU A 73 -8.05 -0.97 8.42
CA LEU A 73 -7.75 -0.02 7.34
C LEU A 73 -8.05 1.44 7.72
N GLU A 74 -8.78 1.70 8.81
CA GLU A 74 -9.00 3.06 9.32
C GLU A 74 -7.69 3.77 9.70
N GLN A 75 -6.63 3.01 10.00
CA GLN A 75 -5.31 3.54 10.36
C GLN A 75 -4.39 3.73 9.15
N SER A 76 -4.73 3.16 7.99
CA SER A 76 -3.84 3.07 6.83
C SER A 76 -3.74 4.34 6.00
N GLY A 77 -4.72 5.24 6.09
CA GLY A 77 -4.80 6.38 5.17
C GLY A 77 -5.52 6.09 3.86
N LEU A 78 -5.97 4.86 3.60
CA LEU A 78 -6.84 4.56 2.44
C LEU A 78 -8.29 5.02 2.64
N LEU A 79 -8.75 5.02 3.89
CA LEU A 79 -10.13 5.37 4.23
C LEU A 79 -10.23 6.86 4.59
N GLY A 80 -11.01 7.58 3.80
CA GLY A 80 -11.36 8.97 4.04
C GLY A 80 -12.66 9.11 4.84
N LYS A 81 -13.52 10.03 4.42
CA LYS A 81 -14.76 10.34 5.11
C LYS A 81 -15.72 9.16 5.13
N ARG A 82 -16.27 8.83 6.30
CA ARG A 82 -17.43 7.95 6.43
C ARG A 82 -18.69 8.65 5.89
N VAL A 83 -19.29 8.09 4.83
CA VAL A 83 -20.48 8.67 4.18
C VAL A 83 -21.77 7.92 4.48
N TYR A 84 -21.67 6.66 4.91
CA TYR A 84 -22.81 5.86 5.31
C TYR A 84 -22.40 4.76 6.30
N SER A 85 -23.32 4.38 7.18
CA SER A 85 -23.21 3.18 8.02
C SER A 85 -24.56 2.48 8.04
N SER A 86 -24.56 1.17 7.79
CA SER A 86 -25.76 0.37 7.98
C SER A 86 -26.07 0.23 9.47
N LYS A 87 -27.31 -0.14 9.79
CA LYS A 87 -27.59 -0.78 11.08
C LYS A 87 -27.12 -2.24 10.98
N MET A 88 -26.72 -2.86 12.09
CA MET A 88 -26.53 -4.32 12.09
C MET A 88 -27.90 -4.96 11.87
N VAL A 89 -28.01 -5.76 10.82
CA VAL A 89 -29.30 -6.34 10.41
C VAL A 89 -29.43 -7.78 10.92
N THR A 90 -28.33 -8.49 11.12
CA THR A 90 -28.32 -9.89 11.57
C THR A 90 -27.26 -10.14 12.64
N ILE A 91 -27.41 -11.22 13.41
CA ILE A 91 -26.45 -11.69 14.43
C ILE A 91 -25.12 -12.15 13.79
N GLU A 92 -25.17 -12.55 12.51
CA GLU A 92 -24.00 -12.94 11.72
C GLU A 92 -23.16 -11.73 11.26
N GLN A 93 -23.77 -10.54 11.24
CA GLN A 93 -23.07 -9.28 11.03
C GLN A 93 -22.40 -8.89 12.35
N LEU A 94 -21.12 -9.24 12.51
CA LEU A 94 -20.34 -8.91 13.71
C LEU A 94 -20.13 -7.40 13.87
N SER A 95 -20.23 -6.62 12.78
CA SER A 95 -20.18 -5.16 12.80
C SER A 95 -21.01 -4.53 11.66
N PRO A 96 -21.37 -3.24 11.77
CA PRO A 96 -22.04 -2.50 10.70
C PRO A 96 -21.22 -2.49 9.41
N LEU A 97 -21.91 -2.50 8.26
CA LEU A 97 -21.28 -2.22 6.97
C LEU A 97 -21.15 -0.71 6.79
N VAL A 98 -19.95 -0.24 6.53
CA VAL A 98 -19.62 1.18 6.45
C VAL A 98 -19.16 1.52 5.03
N VAL A 99 -19.59 2.68 4.54
CA VAL A 99 -19.09 3.26 3.30
C VAL A 99 -18.14 4.39 3.62
N TYR A 100 -16.93 4.31 3.11
CA TYR A 100 -15.91 5.34 3.16
C TYR A 100 -15.64 5.89 1.76
N GLU A 101 -15.44 7.20 1.64
CA GLU A 101 -14.71 7.76 0.49
C GLU A 101 -13.27 7.23 0.52
N ALA A 102 -12.71 6.92 -0.64
CA ALA A 102 -11.31 6.57 -0.74
C ALA A 102 -10.44 7.83 -0.62
N GLU A 103 -9.42 7.75 0.22
CA GLU A 103 -8.44 8.82 0.36
C GLU A 103 -7.22 8.51 -0.52
N LYS A 104 -6.79 9.53 -1.27
CA LYS A 104 -5.68 9.45 -2.24
C LYS A 104 -4.51 10.33 -1.86
N ALA A 105 -4.72 11.32 -0.99
CA ALA A 105 -3.69 12.28 -0.60
C ALA A 105 -2.49 11.62 0.10
N TRP A 106 -2.67 10.41 0.60
CA TRP A 106 -1.66 9.63 1.30
C TRP A 106 -0.89 8.64 0.44
N LEU A 107 -1.34 8.39 -0.79
CA LEU A 107 -0.63 7.49 -1.69
C LEU A 107 0.74 8.08 -2.05
N HIS A 108 1.74 7.23 -2.17
CA HIS A 108 3.12 7.51 -2.51
C HIS A 108 3.82 8.46 -1.52
N LYS A 109 3.25 8.62 -0.31
CA LYS A 109 3.86 9.46 0.73
C LYS A 109 4.99 8.73 1.44
N GLY A 110 4.94 7.39 1.49
CA GLY A 110 5.98 6.53 2.08
C GLY A 110 7.23 6.40 1.20
N ASP A 111 7.11 6.55 -0.11
CA ASP A 111 8.15 6.24 -1.12
C ASP A 111 9.43 7.09 -0.98
N SER A 112 9.38 8.18 -0.22
CA SER A 112 10.50 9.11 -0.06
C SER A 112 11.05 9.15 1.37
N CYS A 113 12.37 8.99 1.50
CA CYS A 113 13.07 9.00 2.79
C CYS A 113 13.40 10.42 3.27
N VAL A 114 12.42 11.31 3.36
CA VAL A 114 12.60 12.77 3.62
C VAL A 114 13.44 13.06 4.87
N SER A 115 13.36 12.21 5.90
CA SER A 115 14.02 12.44 7.18
C SER A 115 15.53 12.26 7.19
N VAL A 116 16.11 11.52 6.24
CA VAL A 116 17.54 11.15 6.24
C VAL A 116 18.31 11.73 5.05
N LEU A 117 17.65 12.45 4.13
CA LEU A 117 18.27 12.94 2.89
C LEU A 117 19.53 13.79 3.16
N ASN A 118 19.54 14.60 4.22
CA ASN A 118 20.71 15.40 4.59
C ASN A 118 21.90 14.55 5.07
N GLU A 119 21.64 13.39 5.68
CA GLU A 119 22.68 12.50 6.24
C GLU A 119 23.34 11.66 5.16
N VAL A 120 22.62 11.39 4.07
CA VAL A 120 23.09 10.63 2.91
C VAL A 120 23.40 11.53 1.71
N ASP A 121 23.58 12.83 1.93
CA ASP A 121 23.94 13.77 0.86
C ASP A 121 25.26 13.33 0.18
N GLY A 122 25.27 13.38 -1.15
CA GLY A 122 26.36 12.87 -1.98
C GLY A 122 26.48 11.35 -2.09
N TRP A 123 25.61 10.57 -1.44
CA TRP A 123 25.57 9.12 -1.63
C TRP A 123 24.83 8.77 -2.92
N LEU A 124 25.19 7.63 -3.51
CA LEU A 124 24.50 7.09 -4.67
C LEU A 124 23.48 6.05 -4.22
N LEU A 125 22.20 6.27 -4.54
CA LEU A 125 21.16 5.25 -4.40
C LEU A 125 21.46 4.13 -5.41
N ILE A 126 21.75 2.93 -4.90
CA ILE A 126 22.06 1.76 -5.74
C ILE A 126 20.83 0.90 -5.96
N ASP A 127 19.93 0.84 -4.97
CA ASP A 127 18.76 -0.02 -4.98
C ASP A 127 17.75 0.44 -3.92
N SER A 128 16.49 0.07 -4.09
CA SER A 128 15.39 0.37 -3.18
C SER A 128 14.44 -0.81 -3.10
N LEU A 129 13.91 -1.08 -1.91
CA LEU A 129 12.90 -2.10 -1.68
C LEU A 129 11.70 -1.47 -0.98
N ASP A 130 10.53 -1.66 -1.56
CA ASP A 130 9.24 -1.34 -0.95
C ASP A 130 8.75 -2.54 -0.10
N ILE A 131 8.57 -2.30 1.19
CA ILE A 131 8.17 -3.32 2.15
C ILE A 131 6.65 -3.38 2.21
N ALA A 132 6.13 -4.59 2.10
CA ALA A 132 4.73 -4.92 1.93
C ALA A 132 4.25 -4.90 0.46
N ASP A 133 5.00 -4.34 -0.49
CA ASP A 133 4.78 -4.65 -1.91
C ASP A 133 5.33 -6.06 -2.22
N ILE A 134 4.42 -7.01 -2.37
CA ILE A 134 4.78 -8.41 -2.65
C ILE A 134 5.47 -8.56 -4.01
N VAL A 135 5.16 -7.70 -4.98
CA VAL A 135 5.80 -7.74 -6.29
C VAL A 135 7.25 -7.29 -6.16
N ASP A 136 7.50 -6.17 -5.49
CA ASP A 136 8.83 -5.63 -5.31
C ASP A 136 9.70 -6.49 -4.37
N GLU A 137 9.14 -6.97 -3.27
CA GLU A 137 9.80 -7.94 -2.40
C GLU A 137 10.24 -9.20 -3.15
N LYS A 138 9.38 -9.70 -4.03
CA LYS A 138 9.72 -10.85 -4.85
C LYS A 138 10.81 -10.52 -5.85
N ALA A 139 10.78 -9.32 -6.45
CA ALA A 139 11.83 -8.86 -7.36
C ALA A 139 13.19 -8.86 -6.65
N HIS A 140 13.23 -8.43 -5.39
CA HIS A 140 14.42 -8.34 -4.55
C HIS A 140 14.81 -9.65 -3.83
N ASN A 141 14.12 -10.77 -4.07
CA ASN A 141 14.27 -12.00 -3.27
C ASN A 141 14.26 -11.71 -1.76
N TYR A 142 13.42 -10.77 -1.33
CA TYR A 142 13.33 -10.35 0.04
C TYR A 142 12.91 -11.53 0.92
N ARG A 143 13.63 -11.73 2.02
CA ARG A 143 13.35 -12.75 3.02
C ARG A 143 13.32 -12.10 4.39
N PHE A 144 12.40 -12.57 5.22
CA PHE A 144 12.30 -12.17 6.61
C PHE A 144 12.12 -13.40 7.48
N TRP A 145 12.48 -13.28 8.76
CA TRP A 145 12.28 -14.34 9.75
C TRP A 145 11.85 -13.74 11.08
N GLU A 146 11.01 -14.50 11.77
CA GLU A 146 10.55 -14.17 13.11
C GLU A 146 11.42 -14.87 14.15
N ALA A 147 11.93 -14.14 15.13
CA ALA A 147 12.51 -14.76 16.33
C ALA A 147 11.40 -15.27 17.27
N GLU A 148 10.26 -14.59 17.26
CA GLU A 148 9.05 -14.96 17.99
C GLU A 148 7.85 -14.82 17.04
N HIS A 149 7.04 -15.88 16.94
CA HIS A 149 5.82 -15.84 16.14
C HIS A 149 4.75 -15.02 16.86
N LYS A 150 4.30 -13.94 16.22
CA LYS A 150 3.17 -13.13 16.72
C LYS A 150 1.92 -13.43 15.91
N PRO A 151 0.81 -13.86 16.55
CA PRO A 151 -0.44 -14.07 15.83
C PRO A 151 -0.96 -12.75 15.27
N GLY A 152 -1.47 -12.76 14.05
CA GLY A 152 -2.06 -11.59 13.40
C GLY A 152 -1.66 -11.46 11.93
N ALA A 153 -1.93 -10.29 11.35
CA ALA A 153 -1.43 -9.93 10.03
C ALA A 153 0.10 -9.72 10.08
N ILE A 154 0.79 -10.11 9.02
CA ILE A 154 2.24 -9.94 8.89
C ILE A 154 2.62 -8.59 8.30
N THR A 155 1.65 -7.87 7.71
CA THR A 155 1.80 -6.49 7.26
C THR A 155 0.67 -5.60 7.79
N TYR A 156 1.01 -4.35 8.09
CA TYR A 156 0.07 -3.30 8.49
C TYR A 156 0.33 -2.08 7.63
N ALA A 157 -0.71 -1.32 7.33
CA ALA A 157 -0.58 0.02 6.77
C ALA A 157 -0.92 1.03 7.85
N LEU A 158 -0.06 2.03 8.05
CA LEU A 158 -0.20 3.00 9.12
C LEU A 158 0.14 4.41 8.63
N LYS A 159 -0.63 5.38 9.09
CA LYS A 159 -0.23 6.80 9.05
C LYS A 159 0.63 7.13 10.25
N LEU A 160 1.89 7.44 10.02
CA LEU A 160 2.87 7.74 11.07
C LEU A 160 3.66 9.02 10.77
N PRO A 161 3.92 9.85 11.80
CA PRO A 161 4.88 10.94 11.69
C PRO A 161 6.32 10.42 11.66
N PHE A 162 7.20 11.10 10.93
CA PHE A 162 8.63 10.87 11.04
C PHE A 162 9.13 11.22 12.44
N LEU A 163 10.07 10.43 12.98
CA LEU A 163 10.65 10.69 14.29
C LEU A 163 11.39 12.03 14.34
N SER A 164 12.09 12.40 13.25
CA SER A 164 12.87 13.64 13.17
C SER A 164 12.03 14.89 12.95
N ASN A 165 10.84 14.76 12.34
CA ASN A 165 9.89 15.86 12.19
C ASN A 165 8.45 15.34 12.26
N GLN A 166 7.76 15.68 13.36
CA GLN A 166 6.39 15.24 13.60
C GLN A 166 5.34 15.88 12.67
N GLU A 167 5.69 16.96 11.97
CA GLU A 167 4.82 17.58 10.95
C GLU A 167 4.85 16.81 9.63
N ASN A 168 5.89 16.02 9.39
CA ASN A 168 5.99 15.17 8.21
C ASN A 168 5.31 13.83 8.53
N VAL A 169 4.07 13.67 8.08
CA VAL A 169 3.28 12.44 8.22
C VAL A 169 3.25 11.71 6.89
N VAL A 170 3.50 10.40 6.93
CA VAL A 170 3.38 9.51 5.77
C VAL A 170 2.39 8.41 6.08
N ALA A 171 1.85 7.80 5.02
CA ALA A 171 1.10 6.56 5.11
C ALA A 171 1.82 5.54 4.25
N ASP A 172 2.03 4.36 4.79
CA ASP A 172 2.80 3.32 4.12
C ASP A 172 2.46 1.95 4.70
N GLY A 173 2.70 0.91 3.92
CA GLY A 173 2.75 -0.47 4.35
C GLY A 173 4.06 -0.79 5.08
N GLY A 174 3.99 -1.79 5.94
CA GLY A 174 5.16 -2.28 6.65
C GLY A 174 4.94 -3.67 7.18
N ARG A 175 6.05 -4.36 7.50
CA ARG A 175 6.04 -5.71 8.07
C ARG A 175 6.21 -5.69 9.58
N VAL A 176 5.55 -6.64 10.25
CA VAL A 176 5.92 -6.96 11.63
C VAL A 176 7.10 -7.91 11.60
N LEU A 177 8.21 -7.46 12.16
CA LEU A 177 9.43 -8.24 12.30
C LEU A 177 9.74 -8.44 13.78
N SER A 178 10.06 -9.67 14.16
CA SER A 178 10.60 -9.99 15.49
C SER A 178 12.03 -10.54 15.42
N GLY A 179 12.49 -10.96 14.24
CA GLY A 179 13.86 -11.40 14.00
C GLY A 179 14.62 -10.39 13.14
N GLY A 180 14.68 -10.65 11.84
CA GLY A 180 15.38 -9.80 10.88
C GLY A 180 14.92 -10.01 9.45
N GLU A 181 15.59 -9.32 8.55
CA GLU A 181 15.26 -9.28 7.14
C GLU A 181 16.52 -9.19 6.27
N GLU A 182 16.41 -9.59 5.02
CA GLU A 182 17.45 -9.47 4.01
C GLU A 182 16.83 -9.31 2.62
N MET A 183 17.55 -8.61 1.75
CA MET A 183 17.21 -8.48 0.34
C MET A 183 18.42 -8.79 -0.53
N VAL A 184 18.17 -9.21 -1.76
CA VAL A 184 19.18 -9.31 -2.81
C VAL A 184 19.11 -8.05 -3.65
N ARG A 185 20.22 -7.32 -3.64
CA ARG A 185 20.37 -6.11 -4.42
C ARG A 185 20.19 -6.37 -5.92
N GLN A 186 19.33 -5.61 -6.58
CA GLN A 186 19.24 -5.60 -8.04
C GLN A 186 20.45 -4.89 -8.65
N GLY A 187 21.03 -5.47 -9.69
CA GLY A 187 22.15 -4.88 -10.43
C GLY A 187 23.54 -5.44 -10.09
N SER A 188 24.39 -5.49 -11.12
CA SER A 188 25.76 -6.01 -11.03
C SER A 188 26.74 -4.94 -10.57
N PHE A 189 27.55 -5.23 -9.55
CA PHE A 189 28.67 -4.36 -9.20
C PHE A 189 29.77 -4.57 -10.24
N ARG A 190 29.90 -3.67 -11.22
CA ARG A 190 31.12 -3.64 -12.03
C ARG A 190 32.25 -3.15 -11.14
N ARG A 191 33.08 -4.09 -10.68
CA ARG A 191 34.37 -3.78 -10.06
C ARG A 191 35.13 -2.87 -11.03
N GLY A 192 35.39 -1.63 -10.65
CA GLY A 192 36.14 -0.68 -11.46
C GLY A 192 37.48 -1.27 -11.87
N GLY A 193 37.58 -1.64 -13.14
CA GLY A 193 38.77 -2.18 -13.78
C GLY A 193 38.68 -1.87 -15.26
N ASP A 194 39.45 -0.85 -15.65
CA ASP A 194 39.88 -0.48 -16.99
C ASP A 194 38.81 -0.19 -18.06
N GLY A 195 38.55 1.12 -18.20
CA GLY A 195 38.45 1.82 -19.47
C GLY A 195 37.65 1.18 -20.60
N ASN A 196 36.34 1.44 -20.64
CA ASN A 196 35.72 1.81 -21.91
C ASN A 196 34.45 2.64 -21.70
N LYS A 197 34.34 3.74 -22.45
CA LYS A 197 33.20 4.65 -22.44
C LYS A 197 32.07 4.03 -23.28
N ASP A 198 31.15 3.31 -22.65
CA ASP A 198 29.87 3.00 -23.29
C ASP A 198 28.71 3.49 -22.43
N LYS A 199 27.93 4.38 -23.06
CA LYS A 199 26.76 5.07 -22.53
C LYS A 199 25.69 4.05 -22.15
N ALA A 200 25.49 3.86 -20.84
CA ALA A 200 24.21 3.37 -20.35
C ALA A 200 23.25 4.55 -20.37
N VAL A 201 22.28 4.51 -21.28
CA VAL A 201 21.12 5.40 -21.31
C VAL A 201 20.22 4.96 -20.16
N ASN A 202 20.36 5.61 -19.00
CA ASN A 202 19.46 5.42 -17.87
C ASN A 202 18.30 6.41 -18.01
N ASN A 203 17.13 5.90 -18.41
CA ASN A 203 15.86 6.62 -18.28
C ASN A 203 15.33 6.48 -16.84
N TYR A 204 16.07 7.05 -15.88
CA TYR A 204 15.58 7.32 -14.54
C TYR A 204 15.76 8.83 -14.28
N GLU A 205 15.17 9.64 -15.15
CA GLU A 205 14.95 11.05 -14.86
C GLU A 205 13.61 11.14 -14.14
N ASN A 206 13.69 11.29 -12.82
CA ASN A 206 12.73 11.83 -11.86
C ASN A 206 12.66 10.94 -10.62
N ASP A 207 13.67 11.03 -9.73
CA ASP A 207 13.34 11.03 -8.31
C ASP A 207 14.50 11.58 -7.45
N CYS A 208 14.14 12.26 -6.38
CA CYS A 208 15.01 12.75 -5.29
C CYS A 208 15.95 13.95 -5.49
N SER A 209 15.95 14.72 -6.60
CA SER A 209 16.86 15.91 -6.68
C SER A 209 16.31 17.25 -7.18
N THR A 210 15.05 17.36 -7.62
CA THR A 210 14.54 18.67 -8.08
C THR A 210 13.08 18.92 -7.76
N GLN A 211 12.76 19.27 -6.52
CA GLN A 211 11.69 20.23 -6.23
C GLN A 211 12.06 21.06 -5.01
N GLY A 212 12.61 22.25 -5.27
CA GLY A 212 12.94 23.19 -4.22
C GLY A 212 13.52 24.48 -4.74
N GLN A 213 12.72 25.29 -5.46
CA GLN A 213 12.81 26.76 -5.44
C GLN A 213 11.43 27.37 -5.77
N ILE A 214 10.84 27.98 -4.73
CA ILE A 214 9.91 29.14 -4.67
C ILE A 214 8.70 29.16 -5.62
#